data_AF-A0A9E3GB55-F1
#
_entry.id   AF-A0A9E3GB55-F1
#
_cell.length_a   1.000
_cell.length_b   1.000
_cell.length_c   1.000
_cell.angle_alpha   90.00
_cell.angle_beta   90.00
_cell.angle_gamma   90.00
#
_symmetry.space_group_name_H-M   'P 1'
#
loop_
_entity.id
_entity.type
_entity.pdbx_description
1 polymer ?
#
loop_
_entity_poly.entity_id
_entity_poly.type
_entity_poly.pdbx_seq_one_letter_code
_entity_poly.pdbx_strand_id
1 'polypeptide(L)'
;MADRPLTKVDKSDVLVGLFGVWDDIDKLLEGLPEDDWLAPTSLPGWDVKAVVSHIIGTESFLSGIAQPEPDVDVKALGHVRNDIGVLNECWVRHLSGEPGPSVLKRFRELTGNRRV
;
A
#
# COMPACT_ATOMS: atom_id res chain seq x y z
N MET A 1 9.08 -8.06 33.81
CA MET A 1 8.14 -7.97 32.67
C MET A 1 7.58 -9.36 32.48
N ALA A 2 6.27 -9.56 32.63
CA ALA A 2 5.68 -10.88 32.39
C ALA A 2 5.81 -11.23 30.90
N ASP A 3 6.22 -12.45 30.62
CA ASP A 3 6.39 -12.93 29.25
C ASP A 3 5.03 -12.92 28.54
N ARG A 4 4.90 -12.09 27.49
CA ARG A 4 3.63 -11.93 26.79
C ARG A 4 3.44 -13.20 25.93
N PRO A 5 2.34 -13.95 26.11
CA PRO A 5 2.14 -15.17 25.35
C PRO A 5 2.15 -14.87 23.85
N LEU A 6 2.97 -15.63 23.11
CA LEU A 6 3.10 -15.50 21.66
C LEU A 6 1.91 -16.14 20.96
N THR A 7 1.21 -15.35 20.15
CA THR A 7 0.24 -15.89 19.19
C THR A 7 1.01 -16.64 18.10
N LYS A 8 0.80 -17.95 18.02
CA LYS A 8 1.31 -18.80 16.94
C LYS A 8 0.16 -19.06 15.97
N VAL A 9 0.36 -18.68 14.71
CA VAL A 9 -0.59 -18.91 13.62
C VAL A 9 0.11 -19.76 12.57
N ASP A 10 -0.60 -20.69 11.95
CA ASP A 10 -0.04 -21.48 10.85
C ASP A 10 0.29 -20.56 9.66
N LYS A 11 1.44 -20.81 9.03
CA LYS A 11 1.88 -19.99 7.89
C LYS A 11 0.87 -20.06 6.74
N SER A 12 0.28 -21.23 6.50
CA SER A 12 -0.70 -21.44 5.44
C SER A 12 -1.96 -20.61 5.69
N ASP A 13 -2.45 -20.58 6.93
CA ASP A 13 -3.60 -19.77 7.32
C ASP A 13 -3.32 -18.27 7.12
N VAL A 14 -2.12 -17.80 7.48
CA VAL A 14 -1.70 -16.41 7.25
C VAL A 14 -1.65 -16.08 5.75
N LEU A 15 -1.10 -16.97 4.92
CA LEU A 15 -1.02 -16.75 3.48
C LEU A 15 -2.40 -16.74 2.83
N VAL A 16 -3.29 -17.66 3.22
CA VAL A 16 -4.68 -17.69 2.74
C VAL A 16 -5.38 -16.38 3.10
N GLY A 17 -5.23 -15.89 4.33
CA GLY A 17 -5.80 -14.61 4.75
C GLY A 17 -5.23 -13.43 3.96
N LEU A 18 -3.91 -13.38 3.78
CA LEU A 18 -3.24 -12.32 3.02
C LEU A 18 -3.71 -12.27 1.55
N PHE A 19 -3.77 -13.44 0.90
CA PHE A 19 -4.21 -13.54 -0.50
C PHE A 19 -5.69 -13.18 -0.65
N GLY A 20 -6.53 -13.59 0.30
CA GLY A 20 -7.94 -13.20 0.34
C GLY A 20 -8.13 -11.69 0.44
N VAL A 21 -7.37 -11.02 1.33
CA VAL A 21 -7.43 -9.54 1.45
C VAL A 21 -6.99 -8.86 0.14
N TRP A 22 -5.96 -9.36 -0.54
CA TRP A 22 -5.59 -8.80 -1.84
C TRP A 22 -6.66 -9.01 -2.91
N ASP A 23 -7.32 -10.17 -2.92
CA ASP A 23 -8.42 -10.45 -3.86
C ASP A 23 -9.62 -9.53 -3.59
N ASP A 24 -9.94 -9.26 -2.31
CA ASP A 24 -11.01 -8.34 -1.93
C ASP A 24 -10.69 -6.89 -2.32
N ILE A 25 -9.43 -6.45 -2.13
CA ILE A 25 -8.96 -5.13 -2.58
C ILE A 25 -9.06 -5.02 -4.10
N ASP A 26 -8.61 -6.05 -4.82
CA ASP A 26 -8.66 -6.07 -6.28
C ASP A 26 -10.10 -5.91 -6.79
N LYS A 27 -11.01 -6.71 -6.24
CA LYS A 27 -12.42 -6.72 -6.60
C LYS A 27 -13.12 -5.40 -6.24
N LEU A 28 -12.74 -4.77 -5.13
CA LEU A 28 -13.30 -3.48 -4.73
C LEU A 28 -12.94 -2.36 -5.71
N LEU A 29 -11.72 -2.40 -6.25
CA LEU A 29 -11.15 -1.37 -7.10
C LEU A 29 -11.40 -1.62 -8.61
N GLU A 30 -11.77 -2.85 -8.97
CA GLU A 30 -12.03 -3.22 -10.35
C GLU A 30 -13.18 -2.41 -10.96
N GLY A 31 -12.91 -1.73 -12.07
CA GLY A 31 -13.89 -0.91 -12.77
C GLY A 31 -14.26 0.40 -12.08
N LEU A 32 -13.58 0.75 -10.99
CA LEU A 32 -13.83 1.99 -10.25
C LEU A 32 -13.54 3.22 -11.14
N PRO A 33 -14.48 4.16 -11.30
CA PRO A 33 -14.27 5.41 -12.04
C PRO A 33 -13.13 6.24 -11.46
N GLU A 34 -12.45 7.05 -12.29
CA GLU A 34 -11.32 7.88 -11.83
C GLU A 34 -11.72 8.87 -10.72
N ASP A 35 -12.94 9.42 -10.75
CA ASP A 35 -13.43 10.33 -9.71
C ASP A 35 -13.50 9.64 -8.33
N ASP A 36 -13.85 8.35 -8.30
CA ASP A 36 -13.92 7.57 -7.07
C ASP A 36 -12.51 7.18 -6.56
N TRP A 37 -11.51 7.08 -7.45
CA TRP A 37 -10.10 6.95 -7.04
C TRP A 37 -9.58 8.19 -6.32
N LEU A 38 -10.13 9.36 -6.65
CA LEU A 38 -9.82 10.66 -6.03
C LEU A 38 -10.70 10.96 -4.81
N ALA A 39 -11.61 10.05 -4.43
CA ALA A 39 -12.47 10.23 -3.27
C ALA A 39 -11.63 10.30 -1.98
N PRO A 40 -11.91 11.28 -1.09
CA PRO A 40 -11.16 11.46 0.14
C PRO A 40 -11.40 10.30 1.12
N THR A 41 -10.38 9.97 1.90
CA THR A 41 -10.47 8.92 2.94
C THR A 41 -10.49 9.53 4.34
N SER A 42 -10.56 8.67 5.36
CA SER A 42 -10.41 9.10 6.77
C SER A 42 -8.98 9.56 7.11
N LEU A 43 -8.00 9.33 6.22
CA LEU A 43 -6.65 9.86 6.35
C LEU A 43 -6.58 11.22 5.65
N PRO A 44 -6.40 12.34 6.39
CA PRO A 44 -6.35 13.66 5.78
C PRO A 44 -5.28 13.76 4.69
N GLY A 45 -5.67 14.22 3.51
CA GLY A 45 -4.78 14.37 2.35
C GLY A 45 -4.57 13.10 1.53
N TRP A 46 -5.15 11.96 1.92
CA TRP A 46 -5.10 10.72 1.16
C TRP A 46 -6.47 10.43 0.53
N ASP A 47 -6.47 10.25 -0.78
CA ASP A 47 -7.57 9.66 -1.54
C ASP A 47 -7.44 8.13 -1.59
N VAL A 48 -8.40 7.46 -2.24
CA VAL A 48 -8.36 6.01 -2.43
C VAL A 48 -7.06 5.58 -3.12
N LYS A 49 -6.59 6.35 -4.11
CA LYS A 49 -5.33 6.11 -4.83
C LYS A 49 -4.12 6.13 -3.91
N ALA A 50 -4.02 7.08 -2.98
CA ALA A 50 -2.96 7.15 -1.98
C ALA A 50 -2.99 5.93 -1.05
N VAL A 51 -4.19 5.48 -0.64
CA VAL A 51 -4.33 4.24 0.14
C VAL A 51 -3.84 3.04 -0.66
N VAL A 52 -4.14 2.89 -1.94
CA VAL A 52 -3.61 1.73 -2.69
C VAL A 52 -2.09 1.87 -2.91
N SER A 53 -1.61 3.09 -3.13
CA SER A 53 -0.19 3.39 -3.36
C SER A 53 0.69 3.03 -2.17
N HIS A 54 0.27 3.26 -0.93
CA HIS A 54 1.07 2.84 0.23
C HIS A 54 1.15 1.31 0.40
N ILE A 55 0.11 0.58 -0.02
CA ILE A 55 0.12 -0.89 -0.02
C ILE A 55 1.13 -1.38 -1.07
N ILE A 56 1.09 -0.83 -2.28
CA ILE A 56 2.11 -1.08 -3.32
C ILE A 56 3.51 -0.78 -2.77
N GLY A 57 3.67 0.32 -2.04
CA GLY A 57 4.95 0.67 -1.42
C GLY A 57 5.44 -0.35 -0.40
N THR A 58 4.56 -0.83 0.47
CA THR A 58 4.88 -1.87 1.46
C THR A 58 5.26 -3.17 0.78
N GLU A 59 4.46 -3.62 -0.19
CA GLU A 59 4.72 -4.86 -0.93
C GLU A 59 5.99 -4.78 -1.78
N SER A 60 6.32 -3.58 -2.29
CA SER A 60 7.54 -3.32 -3.05
C SER A 60 8.76 -3.43 -2.14
N PHE A 61 8.72 -2.81 -0.95
CA PHE A 61 9.76 -2.92 0.05
C PHE A 61 9.99 -4.37 0.49
N LEU A 62 8.92 -5.13 0.77
CA LEU A 62 9.00 -6.55 1.11
C LEU A 62 9.56 -7.42 -0.03
N SER A 63 9.43 -6.96 -1.27
CA SER A 63 10.01 -7.59 -2.46
C SER A 63 11.41 -7.10 -2.80
N GLY A 64 12.01 -6.25 -1.96
CA GLY A 64 13.35 -5.69 -2.16
C GLY A 64 13.45 -4.58 -3.21
N ILE A 65 12.32 -4.01 -3.63
CA ILE A 65 12.27 -2.87 -4.54
C ILE A 65 12.49 -1.60 -3.73
N ALA A 66 13.49 -0.81 -4.11
CA ALA A 66 13.80 0.46 -3.47
C ALA A 66 12.63 1.47 -3.63
N GLN A 67 12.40 2.30 -2.61
CA GLN A 67 11.42 3.37 -2.74
C GLN A 67 11.84 4.39 -3.81
N PRO A 68 10.88 5.04 -4.48
CA PRO A 68 11.18 6.14 -5.40
C PRO A 68 11.78 7.33 -4.65
N GLU A 69 12.65 8.07 -5.34
CA GLU A 69 13.16 9.36 -4.87
C GLU A 69 12.02 10.39 -4.84
N PRO A 70 11.75 11.03 -3.70
CA PRO A 70 10.71 12.05 -3.62
C PRO A 70 11.17 13.37 -4.26
N ASP A 71 10.21 14.13 -4.78
CA ASP A 71 10.41 15.47 -5.34
C ASP A 71 10.58 16.56 -4.27
N VAL A 72 10.25 16.23 -3.02
CA VAL A 72 10.32 17.13 -1.85
C VAL A 72 10.91 16.41 -0.63
N ASP A 73 11.29 17.18 0.38
CA ASP A 73 11.62 16.61 1.69
C ASP A 73 10.37 16.11 2.41
N VAL A 74 10.04 14.84 2.21
CA VAL A 74 8.90 14.18 2.86
C VAL A 74 9.03 14.11 4.38
N LYS A 75 10.25 14.21 4.94
CA LYS A 75 10.45 14.23 6.40
C LYS A 75 9.97 15.55 7.02
N ALA A 76 9.88 16.62 6.24
CA ALA A 76 9.38 17.91 6.69
C ALA A 76 7.83 17.96 6.77
N LEU A 77 7.12 16.94 6.27
CA LEU A 77 5.67 16.88 6.35
C LEU A 77 5.23 16.63 7.80
N GLY A 78 4.34 17.48 8.34
CA GLY A 78 3.98 17.47 9.77
C GLY A 78 3.33 16.18 10.29
N HIS A 79 2.79 15.34 9.40
CA HIS A 79 2.22 14.03 9.71
C HIS A 79 3.23 12.88 9.61
N VAL A 80 4.42 13.10 9.03
CA VAL A 80 5.48 12.09 8.93
C VAL A 80 6.28 12.07 10.23
N ARG A 81 6.28 10.92 10.90
CA ARG A 81 6.86 10.76 12.26
C ARG A 81 7.95 9.70 12.36
N ASN A 82 8.19 8.95 11.29
CA ASN A 82 9.16 7.85 11.25
C ASN A 82 9.51 7.48 9.80
N ASP A 83 10.50 6.61 9.62
CA ASP A 83 10.98 6.20 8.29
C ASP A 83 9.95 5.38 7.50
N ILE A 84 9.00 4.72 8.15
CA ILE A 84 7.88 4.05 7.46
C ILE A 84 6.93 5.08 6.87
N GLY A 85 6.65 6.17 7.58
CA GLY A 85 5.88 7.30 7.06
C GLY A 85 6.56 7.95 5.85
N VAL A 86 7.89 8.06 5.89
CA VAL A 86 8.70 8.52 4.74
C VAL A 86 8.50 7.60 3.53
N LEU A 87 8.63 6.28 3.73
CA LEU A 87 8.45 5.30 2.67
C LEU A 87 7.05 5.39 2.07
N ASN A 88 6.02 5.48 2.91
CA ASN A 88 4.63 5.61 2.45
C ASN A 88 4.45 6.86 1.58
N GLU A 89 4.92 8.02 2.05
CA GLU A 89 4.79 9.28 1.32
C GLU A 89 5.56 9.29 -0.01
N CYS A 90 6.73 8.65 -0.09
CA CYS A 90 7.45 8.49 -1.36
C CYS A 90 6.59 7.76 -2.41
N TRP A 91 5.96 6.64 -2.04
CA TRP A 91 5.13 5.87 -2.96
C TRP A 91 3.81 6.56 -3.31
N VAL A 92 3.14 7.18 -2.32
CA VAL A 92 1.92 7.98 -2.54
C VAL A 92 2.18 9.10 -3.54
N ARG A 93 3.27 9.84 -3.38
CA ARG A 93 3.65 10.93 -4.30
C ARG A 93 4.00 10.41 -5.68
N HIS A 94 4.83 9.37 -5.75
CA HIS A 94 5.28 8.79 -7.01
C HIS A 94 4.11 8.34 -7.91
N LEU A 95 3.07 7.76 -7.30
CA LEU A 95 1.92 7.23 -8.02
C LEU A 95 0.75 8.22 -8.14
N SER A 96 0.83 9.41 -7.54
CA SER A 96 -0.26 10.40 -7.53
C SER A 96 -0.70 10.86 -8.93
N GLY A 97 0.24 10.89 -9.88
CA GLY A 97 -0.03 11.25 -11.28
C GLY A 97 -0.51 10.10 -12.16
N GLU A 98 -0.51 8.86 -11.66
CA GLU A 98 -1.00 7.70 -12.42
C GLU A 98 -2.54 7.62 -12.36
N PRO A 99 -3.23 7.22 -13.44
CA PRO A 99 -4.65 6.87 -13.38
C PRO A 99 -4.90 5.70 -12.43
N GLY A 100 -6.05 5.68 -11.77
CA GLY A 100 -6.45 4.61 -10.85
C GLY A 100 -6.29 3.19 -11.43
N PRO A 101 -6.75 2.93 -12.68
CA PRO A 101 -6.55 1.63 -13.33
C PRO A 101 -5.06 1.22 -13.50
N SER A 102 -4.15 2.18 -13.67
CA SER A 102 -2.71 1.90 -13.74
C SER A 102 -2.15 1.51 -12.37
N VAL A 103 -2.60 2.19 -11.30
CA VAL A 103 -2.26 1.84 -9.92
C VAL A 103 -2.76 0.43 -9.57
N LEU A 104 -4.00 0.10 -9.94
CA LEU A 104 -4.55 -1.26 -9.75
C LEU A 104 -3.75 -2.31 -10.53
N LYS A 105 -3.37 -2.02 -11.78
CA LYS A 105 -2.54 -2.92 -12.58
C LYS A 105 -1.21 -3.20 -11.88
N ARG A 106 -0.54 -2.17 -11.35
CA ARG A 106 0.72 -2.31 -10.62
C ARG A 106 0.53 -3.14 -9.34
N PHE A 107 -0.56 -2.94 -8.61
CA PHE A 107 -0.92 -3.75 -7.44
C PHE A 107 -1.06 -5.24 -7.82
N ARG A 108 -1.77 -5.55 -8.90
CA ARG A 108 -1.96 -6.92 -9.43
C ARG A 108 -0.63 -7.58 -9.79
N GLU A 109 0.24 -6.88 -10.50
CA GLU A 109 1.56 -7.40 -10.90
C GLU A 109 2.43 -7.74 -9.69
N LEU A 110 2.50 -6.81 -8.73
CA LEU A 110 3.35 -6.97 -7.55
C LEU A 110 2.86 -8.09 -6.63
N THR A 111 1.55 -8.12 -6.34
CA THR A 111 0.96 -9.16 -5.48
C THR A 111 0.97 -10.52 -6.16
N GLY A 112 0.78 -10.58 -7.49
CA GLY A 112 0.89 -11.81 -8.28
C GLY A 112 2.27 -12.46 -8.17
N ASN A 113 3.34 -11.67 -8.21
CA ASN A 113 4.72 -12.17 -8.04
C ASN A 113 5.01 -12.74 -6.65
N ARG A 114 4.15 -12.47 -5.65
CA ARG A 114 4.32 -12.94 -4.26
C ARG A 114 3.46 -14.16 -3.91
N ARG A 115 2.65 -14.66 -4.84
CA ARG A 115 1.79 -15.86 -4.66
C ARG A 115 2.51 -17.19 -4.95
N VAL A 116 3.84 -17.19 -5.03
CA VAL A 116 4.68 -18.36 -5.35
C VAL A 116 4.87 -19.29 -4.16
#